data_AF-A0A2H0DEA9-F1
#
_entry.id   AF-A0A2H0DEA9-F1
#
_cell.length_a   1.000
_cell.length_b   1.000
_cell.length_c   1.000
_cell.angle_alpha   90.00
_cell.angle_beta   90.00
_cell.angle_gamma   90.00
#
_symmetry.space_group_name_H-M   'P 1'
#
loop_
_entity.id
_entity.type
_entity.pdbx_description
1 polymer ?
#
loop_
_entity_poly.entity_id
_entity_poly.type
_entity_poly.pdbx_seq_one_letter_code
_entity_poly.pdbx_strand_id
1 'polypeptide(L)'
;MIRNCFLCGSKVEKIFSTIWALPGLENTEIGFSVCKSCGSTCQSPTVSFEQMMQFYETLAVYTNPGRGEKPSVAKIRDLDEQIQFITRGIGELPKSALQIGCSDGYTLSRFQQAGVSRVVGVEPGTASVAIAKRLYGIDCIHDSAENFST
;
A
#
# COMPACT_ATOMS: atom_id res chain seq x y z
N MET A 1 -16.95 -12.19 1.08
CA MET A 1 -16.23 -13.40 0.61
C MET A 1 -15.44 -14.03 1.77
N ILE A 2 -15.32 -15.36 1.81
CA ILE A 2 -14.42 -16.08 2.74
C ILE A 2 -13.16 -16.47 1.97
N ARG A 3 -11.99 -16.08 2.49
CA ARG A 3 -10.69 -16.36 1.86
C ARG A 3 -10.05 -17.62 2.45
N ASN A 4 -9.32 -18.35 1.62
CA ASN A 4 -8.29 -19.27 2.11
C ASN A 4 -7.06 -18.48 2.59
N CYS A 5 -6.17 -19.12 3.32
CA CYS A 5 -4.91 -18.53 3.74
C CYS A 5 -4.08 -18.13 2.52
N PHE A 6 -3.67 -16.87 2.46
CA PHE A 6 -2.87 -16.35 1.34
C PHE A 6 -1.43 -16.89 1.31
N LEU A 7 -0.92 -17.42 2.43
CA LEU A 7 0.43 -17.98 2.49
C LEU A 7 0.49 -19.46 2.10
N CYS A 8 -0.47 -20.28 2.54
CA CYS A 8 -0.41 -21.74 2.38
C CYS A 8 -1.65 -22.37 1.76
N GLY A 9 -2.64 -21.57 1.34
CA GLY A 9 -3.87 -22.05 0.69
C GLY A 9 -4.85 -22.82 1.59
N SER A 10 -4.48 -23.10 2.84
CA SER A 10 -5.35 -23.82 3.80
C SER A 10 -6.58 -23.00 4.19
N LYS A 11 -7.62 -23.69 4.68
CA LYS A 11 -8.79 -23.02 5.27
C LYS A 11 -8.41 -22.18 6.49
N VAL A 12 -9.19 -21.15 6.75
CA VAL A 12 -9.03 -20.26 7.90
C VAL A 12 -10.21 -20.41 8.86
N GLU A 13 -9.95 -20.21 10.15
CA GLU A 13 -10.95 -20.21 11.21
C GLU A 13 -11.28 -18.78 11.59
N LYS A 14 -12.57 -18.43 11.55
CA LYS A 14 -13.06 -17.10 11.91
C LYS A 14 -12.90 -16.86 13.40
N ILE A 15 -12.17 -15.81 13.77
CA ILE A 15 -12.01 -15.36 15.15
C ILE A 15 -13.13 -14.39 15.51
N PHE A 16 -13.37 -13.41 14.64
CA PHE A 16 -14.33 -12.34 14.87
C PHE A 16 -14.88 -11.83 13.53
N SER A 17 -16.15 -11.44 13.51
CA SER A 17 -16.71 -10.62 12.44
C SER A 17 -17.80 -9.70 12.95
N THR A 18 -18.02 -8.61 12.23
CA THR A 18 -19.12 -7.68 12.46
C THR A 18 -19.51 -7.00 11.15
N ILE A 19 -20.67 -6.36 11.12
CA ILE A 19 -21.19 -5.66 9.95
C ILE A 19 -20.66 -4.23 9.96
N TRP A 20 -20.00 -3.82 8.88
CA TRP A 20 -19.44 -2.49 8.72
C TRP A 20 -20.23 -1.73 7.65
N ALA A 21 -20.56 -0.47 7.95
CA ALA A 21 -21.03 0.48 6.95
C ALA A 21 -19.80 1.11 6.28
N LEU A 22 -19.37 0.54 5.16
CA LEU A 22 -18.21 1.03 4.40
C LEU A 22 -18.67 2.08 3.38
N PRO A 23 -18.04 3.26 3.29
CA PRO A 23 -18.41 4.26 2.29
C PRO A 23 -18.34 3.67 0.88
N GLY A 24 -19.38 3.93 0.07
CA GLY A 24 -19.47 3.42 -1.30
C GLY A 24 -19.88 1.96 -1.44
N LEU A 25 -20.13 1.24 -0.33
CA LEU A 25 -20.55 -0.15 -0.33
C LEU A 25 -21.78 -0.36 0.58
N GLU A 26 -22.52 -1.45 0.34
CA GLU A 26 -23.56 -1.88 1.26
C GLU A 26 -22.97 -2.37 2.60
N ASN A 27 -23.82 -2.48 3.62
CA ASN A 27 -23.45 -3.06 4.91
C ASN A 27 -22.81 -4.44 4.71
N THR A 28 -21.51 -4.54 4.98
CA THR A 28 -20.71 -5.72 4.63
C THR A 28 -20.17 -6.38 5.88
N GLU A 29 -20.28 -7.71 5.97
CA GLU A 29 -19.62 -8.48 7.03
C GLU A 29 -18.11 -8.47 6.81
N ILE A 30 -17.38 -7.87 7.74
CA ILE A 30 -15.92 -7.83 7.79
C ILE A 30 -15.47 -8.56 9.04
N GLY A 31 -14.45 -9.39 8.91
CA GLY A 31 -13.90 -10.11 10.04
C GLY A 31 -12.44 -10.50 9.88
N PHE A 32 -11.92 -11.09 10.94
CA PHE A 32 -10.57 -11.61 11.01
C PHE A 32 -10.61 -13.11 11.27
N SER A 33 -9.79 -13.83 10.51
CA SER A 33 -9.61 -15.26 10.63
C SER A 33 -8.14 -15.60 10.82
N VAL A 34 -7.87 -16.79 11.34
CA VAL A 34 -6.52 -17.35 11.48
C VAL A 34 -6.41 -18.69 10.78
N CYS A 35 -5.31 -18.89 10.06
CA CYS A 35 -4.93 -20.19 9.55
C CYS A 35 -4.26 -21.01 10.66
N LYS A 36 -4.87 -22.13 11.08
CA LYS A 36 -4.27 -23.02 12.09
C LYS A 36 -3.04 -23.78 11.59
N SER A 37 -2.82 -23.84 10.27
CA SER A 37 -1.68 -24.54 9.67
C SER A 37 -0.38 -23.71 9.76
N CYS A 38 -0.42 -22.45 9.34
CA CYS A 38 0.78 -21.58 9.31
C CYS A 38 0.73 -20.39 10.27
N GLY A 39 -0.35 -20.20 11.02
CA GLY A 39 -0.52 -19.09 11.96
C GLY A 39 -0.86 -17.74 11.33
N SER A 40 -0.95 -17.65 10.00
CA SER A 40 -1.30 -16.41 9.29
C SER A 40 -2.69 -15.92 9.67
N THR A 41 -2.78 -14.65 10.07
CA THR A 41 -4.05 -13.93 10.24
C THR A 41 -4.40 -13.18 8.97
N CYS A 42 -5.67 -13.17 8.60
CA CYS A 42 -6.14 -12.46 7.42
C CYS A 42 -7.54 -11.88 7.66
N GLN A 43 -7.89 -10.86 6.87
CA GLN A 43 -9.26 -10.38 6.81
C GLN A 43 -10.10 -11.41 6.05
N SER A 44 -11.02 -12.05 6.76
CA SER A 44 -11.96 -13.04 6.26
C SER A 44 -13.05 -13.21 7.33
N PRO A 45 -14.35 -12.94 7.04
CA PRO A 45 -14.89 -12.41 5.77
C PRO A 45 -14.36 -11.03 5.38
N THR A 46 -14.42 -10.72 4.08
CA THR A 46 -13.96 -9.45 3.49
C THR A 46 -14.77 -9.09 2.23
N VAL A 47 -14.61 -7.87 1.73
CA VAL A 47 -15.09 -7.42 0.41
C VAL A 47 -14.41 -8.14 -0.75
N SER A 48 -15.05 -8.15 -1.93
CA SER A 48 -14.44 -8.62 -3.17
C SER A 48 -13.25 -7.74 -3.59
N PHE A 49 -12.42 -8.24 -4.50
CA PHE A 49 -11.33 -7.46 -5.08
C PHE A 49 -11.86 -6.22 -5.81
N GLU A 50 -12.91 -6.35 -6.62
CA GLU A 50 -13.55 -5.24 -7.33
C GLU A 50 -14.05 -4.14 -6.37
N GLN A 51 -14.71 -4.52 -5.28
CA GLN A 51 -15.17 -3.58 -4.25
C GLN A 51 -14.00 -2.88 -3.55
N MET A 52 -12.90 -3.60 -3.30
CA MET A 52 -11.68 -3.01 -2.74
C MET A 52 -11.05 -2.00 -3.71
N MET A 53 -10.97 -2.32 -4.99
CA MET A 53 -10.43 -1.43 -6.02
C MET A 53 -11.30 -0.18 -6.20
N GLN A 54 -12.62 -0.34 -6.22
CA GLN A 54 -13.55 0.78 -6.25
C GLN A 54 -13.32 1.75 -5.07
N PHE A 55 -13.04 1.23 -3.89
CA PHE A 55 -12.69 2.05 -2.73
C PHE A 55 -11.38 2.83 -2.94
N TYR A 56 -10.34 2.19 -3.50
CA TYR A 56 -9.07 2.86 -3.82
C TYR A 56 -9.22 3.95 -4.87
N GLU A 57 -10.04 3.73 -5.90
CA GLU A 57 -10.29 4.71 -6.96
C GLU A 57 -11.05 5.95 -6.47
N THR A 58 -12.03 5.76 -5.58
CA THR A 58 -13.04 6.79 -5.26
C THR A 58 -12.84 7.46 -3.91
N LEU A 59 -12.25 6.76 -2.93
CA LEU A 59 -12.36 7.15 -1.52
C LEU A 59 -11.03 7.10 -0.76
N ALA A 60 -9.97 6.47 -1.27
CA ALA A 60 -8.71 6.36 -0.55
C ALA A 60 -8.05 7.74 -0.32
N VAL A 61 -8.24 8.30 0.88
CA VAL A 61 -7.68 9.60 1.30
C VAL A 61 -6.33 9.40 1.99
N TYR A 62 -5.32 8.90 1.27
CA TYR A 62 -3.92 8.94 1.72
C TYR A 62 -3.19 10.20 1.23
N THR A 63 -3.93 11.24 0.88
CA THR A 63 -3.45 12.47 0.25
C THR A 63 -2.99 13.55 1.23
N ASN A 64 -3.04 13.27 2.55
CA ASN A 64 -2.64 14.20 3.61
C ASN A 64 -3.24 15.62 3.49
N PRO A 65 -4.55 15.80 3.23
CA PRO A 65 -5.12 17.11 2.93
C PRO A 65 -4.95 18.11 4.08
N GLY A 66 -5.04 17.65 5.33
CA GLY A 66 -4.85 18.48 6.53
C GLY A 66 -3.41 18.99 6.76
N ARG A 67 -2.43 18.56 5.96
CA ARG A 67 -1.04 19.07 5.97
C ARG A 67 -0.64 19.73 4.65
N GLY A 68 -1.62 20.05 3.80
CA GLY A 68 -1.34 20.51 2.43
C GLY A 68 -0.48 19.50 1.68
N GLU A 69 -0.79 18.21 1.84
CA GLU A 69 -0.16 17.09 1.13
C GLU A 69 1.30 16.82 1.53
N LYS A 70 1.80 17.50 2.58
CA LYS A 70 3.16 17.31 3.08
C LYS A 70 3.29 16.09 4.00
N PRO A 71 4.45 15.40 3.97
CA PRO A 71 4.74 14.29 4.89
C PRO A 71 4.73 14.78 6.35
N SER A 72 4.43 13.87 7.28
CA SER A 72 4.60 14.13 8.71
C SER A 72 6.08 14.10 9.10
N VAL A 73 6.44 14.74 10.22
CA VAL A 73 7.81 14.68 10.77
C VAL A 73 8.26 13.23 11.03
N ALA A 74 7.34 12.37 11.48
CA ALA A 74 7.62 10.94 11.65
C ALA A 74 7.95 10.25 10.32
N LYS A 75 7.16 10.49 9.26
CA LYS A 75 7.42 9.91 7.92
C LYS A 75 8.79 10.32 7.38
N ILE A 76 9.20 11.57 7.60
CA ILE A 76 10.53 12.06 7.21
C ILE A 76 11.62 11.28 7.96
N ARG A 77 11.54 11.25 9.29
CA ARG A 77 12.53 10.58 10.16
C ARG A 77 12.64 9.09 9.85
N ASP A 78 11.52 8.39 9.74
CA ASP A 78 11.49 6.93 9.56
C ASP A 78 12.08 6.53 8.20
N LEU A 79 11.87 7.36 7.18
CA LEU A 79 12.43 7.16 5.85
C LEU A 79 13.93 7.49 5.78
N ASP A 80 14.37 8.54 6.49
CA ASP A 80 15.81 8.83 6.63
C ASP A 80 16.52 7.63 7.27
N GLU A 81 15.96 7.07 8.34
CA GLU A 81 16.50 5.86 8.98
C GLU A 81 16.45 4.64 8.05
N GLN A 82 15.38 4.45 7.28
CA GLN A 82 15.28 3.35 6.31
C GLN A 82 16.39 3.42 5.24
N ILE A 83 16.63 4.61 4.68
CA ILE A 83 17.70 4.83 3.68
C ILE A 83 19.06 4.55 4.31
N GLN A 84 19.32 5.07 5.52
CA GLN A 84 20.58 4.83 6.21
C GLN A 84 20.76 3.35 6.57
N PHE A 85 19.71 2.67 7.00
CA PHE A 85 19.74 1.24 7.32
C PHE A 85 20.15 0.42 6.10
N ILE A 86 19.53 0.68 4.93
CA ILE A 86 19.89 0.02 3.68
C ILE A 86 21.36 0.29 3.33
N THR A 87 21.78 1.55 3.37
CA THR A 87 23.17 1.94 3.07
C THR A 87 24.17 1.29 4.02
N ARG A 88 23.89 1.21 5.33
CA ARG A 88 24.77 0.54 6.30
C ARG A 88 24.81 -0.98 6.10
N GLY A 89 23.69 -1.58 5.73
CA GLY A 89 23.57 -3.03 5.56
C GLY A 89 24.14 -3.55 4.24
N ILE A 90 23.97 -2.79 3.15
CA ILE A 90 24.35 -3.19 1.79
C ILE A 90 25.63 -2.47 1.31
N GLY A 91 25.96 -1.32 1.89
CA GLY A 91 27.10 -0.48 1.53
C GLY A 91 26.76 0.65 0.56
N GLU A 92 25.74 0.45 -0.28
CA GLU A 92 25.24 1.44 -1.23
C GLU A 92 23.72 1.31 -1.42
N LEU A 93 23.11 2.33 -2.03
CA LEU A 93 21.72 2.26 -2.47
C LEU A 93 21.61 1.56 -3.83
N PRO A 94 20.50 0.84 -4.09
CA PRO A 94 20.30 0.19 -5.38
C PRO A 94 20.20 1.22 -6.51
N LYS A 95 20.55 0.82 -7.73
CA LYS A 95 20.40 1.67 -8.93
C LYS A 95 18.95 1.96 -9.29
N SER A 96 18.03 1.08 -8.87
CA SER A 96 16.60 1.23 -9.10
C SER A 96 15.76 0.80 -7.90
N ALA A 97 14.63 1.47 -7.69
CA ALA A 97 13.65 1.11 -6.67
C ALA A 97 12.23 1.05 -7.25
N LEU A 98 11.49 0.01 -6.87
CA LEU A 98 10.06 -0.15 -7.13
C LEU A 98 9.32 -0.10 -5.79
N GLN A 99 8.20 0.63 -5.73
CA GLN A 99 7.31 0.58 -4.58
C GLN A 99 5.88 0.27 -5.02
N ILE A 100 5.35 -0.85 -4.53
CA ILE A 100 3.94 -1.23 -4.67
C ILE A 100 3.15 -0.56 -3.55
N GLY A 101 2.04 0.09 -3.88
CA GLY A 101 1.31 0.97 -2.97
C GLY A 101 2.12 2.22 -2.63
N CYS A 102 2.61 2.93 -3.64
CA CYS A 102 3.51 4.07 -3.44
C CYS A 102 2.81 5.34 -2.93
N SER A 103 1.47 5.36 -2.88
CA SER A 103 0.67 6.46 -2.35
C SER A 103 1.09 7.80 -2.99
N ASP A 104 1.35 8.83 -2.18
CA ASP A 104 1.79 10.16 -2.62
C ASP A 104 3.17 10.22 -3.28
N GLY A 105 3.89 9.10 -3.41
CA GLY A 105 5.21 9.04 -4.05
C GLY A 105 6.36 9.65 -3.24
N TYR A 106 6.11 10.14 -2.01
CA TYR A 106 7.16 10.78 -1.21
C TYR A 106 8.33 9.83 -0.91
N THR A 107 8.05 8.54 -0.66
CA THR A 107 9.10 7.57 -0.37
C THR A 107 10.07 7.45 -1.55
N LEU A 108 9.55 7.24 -2.75
CA LEU A 108 10.34 7.14 -3.98
C LEU A 108 11.14 8.42 -4.27
N SER A 109 10.58 9.59 -3.96
CA SER A 109 11.30 10.86 -4.16
C SER A 109 12.51 11.01 -3.23
N ARG A 110 12.44 10.51 -1.99
CA ARG A 110 13.61 10.48 -1.11
C ARG A 110 14.67 9.49 -1.58
N PHE A 111 14.29 8.32 -2.09
CA PHE A 111 15.25 7.40 -2.70
C PHE A 111 15.94 8.03 -3.92
N GLN A 112 15.20 8.74 -4.78
CA GLN A 112 15.77 9.45 -5.91
C GLN A 112 16.75 10.56 -5.45
N GLN A 113 16.37 11.36 -4.46
CA GLN A 113 17.24 12.39 -3.86
C GLN A 113 18.50 11.81 -3.21
N ALA A 114 18.41 10.59 -2.68
CA ALA A 114 19.54 9.88 -2.09
C ALA A 114 20.46 9.22 -3.14
N GLY A 115 20.13 9.32 -4.43
CA GLY A 115 20.99 8.86 -5.52
C GLY A 115 20.50 7.63 -6.29
N VAL A 116 19.31 7.09 -5.97
CA VAL A 116 18.71 6.01 -6.77
C VAL A 116 18.35 6.55 -8.15
N SER A 117 18.93 5.97 -9.20
CA SER A 117 18.84 6.52 -10.56
C SER A 117 17.47 6.32 -11.21
N ARG A 118 16.76 5.24 -10.86
CA ARG A 118 15.43 4.93 -11.40
C ARG A 118 14.46 4.59 -10.29
N VAL A 119 13.34 5.29 -10.22
CA VAL A 119 12.26 5.01 -9.26
C VAL A 119 10.95 4.81 -9.99
N VAL A 120 10.17 3.81 -9.59
CA VAL A 120 8.85 3.50 -10.18
C VAL A 120 7.88 3.20 -9.05
N GLY A 121 6.69 3.78 -9.12
CA GLY A 121 5.57 3.45 -8.24
C GLY A 121 4.53 2.57 -8.93
N VAL A 122 3.82 1.74 -8.16
CA VAL A 122 2.56 1.11 -8.57
C VAL A 122 1.51 1.54 -7.56
N GLU A 123 0.44 2.17 -8.02
CA GLU A 123 -0.59 2.74 -7.14
C GLU A 123 -1.97 2.75 -7.81
N PRO A 124 -2.99 2.12 -7.20
CA PRO A 124 -4.33 2.08 -7.77
C PRO A 124 -5.14 3.37 -7.56
N GLY A 125 -4.76 4.23 -6.60
CA GLY A 125 -5.47 5.46 -6.30
C GLY A 125 -5.17 6.59 -7.29
N THR A 126 -6.17 7.01 -8.08
CA THR A 126 -6.06 8.10 -9.07
C THR A 126 -5.51 9.39 -8.48
N ALA A 127 -6.03 9.80 -7.31
CA ALA A 127 -5.57 11.03 -6.64
C ALA A 127 -4.11 10.93 -6.16
N SER A 128 -3.71 9.76 -5.63
CA SER A 128 -2.34 9.50 -5.18
C SER A 128 -1.35 9.58 -6.33
N VAL A 129 -1.66 8.96 -7.48
CA VAL A 129 -0.85 9.03 -8.71
C VAL A 129 -0.69 10.49 -9.17
N ALA A 130 -1.76 11.27 -9.18
CA ALA A 130 -1.71 12.68 -9.57
C ALA A 130 -0.84 13.52 -8.62
N ILE A 131 -0.92 13.25 -7.31
CA ILE A 131 -0.10 13.91 -6.29
C ILE A 131 1.38 13.55 -6.44
N ALA A 132 1.69 12.26 -6.63
CA ALA A 132 3.06 11.78 -6.81
C ALA A 132 3.75 12.48 -7.98
N LYS A 133 3.05 12.63 -9.11
CA LYS A 133 3.57 13.34 -10.27
C LYS A 133 3.71 14.85 -10.00
N ARG A 134 2.68 15.49 -9.45
CA ARG A 134 2.65 16.95 -9.25
C ARG A 134 3.65 17.44 -8.20
N LEU A 135 3.75 16.77 -7.04
CA LEU A 135 4.56 17.24 -5.92
C LEU A 135 6.01 16.79 -5.99
N TYR A 136 6.25 15.59 -6.54
CA TYR A 136 7.55 14.95 -6.47
C TYR A 136 8.11 14.51 -7.82
N GLY A 137 7.37 14.70 -8.92
CA GLY A 137 7.81 14.27 -10.25
C GLY A 137 7.90 12.75 -10.41
N ILE A 138 7.28 11.97 -9.52
CA ILE A 138 7.36 10.51 -9.53
C ILE A 138 6.36 9.94 -10.52
N ASP A 139 6.84 9.06 -11.39
CA ASP A 139 6.00 8.28 -12.30
C ASP A 139 5.47 7.03 -11.60
N CYS A 140 4.15 6.85 -11.68
CA CYS A 140 3.44 5.71 -11.13
C CYS A 140 2.70 4.97 -12.24
N ILE A 141 2.79 3.65 -12.22
CA ILE A 141 1.89 2.77 -12.94
C ILE A 141 0.58 2.77 -12.17
N HIS A 142 -0.49 3.23 -12.80
CA HIS A 142 -1.83 3.26 -12.21
C HIS A 142 -2.45 1.87 -12.25
N ASP A 143 -2.07 1.02 -11.30
CA ASP A 143 -2.48 -0.38 -11.24
C ASP A 143 -2.34 -0.97 -9.82
N SER A 144 -2.78 -2.22 -9.62
CA SER A 144 -2.63 -2.97 -8.37
C SER A 144 -1.45 -3.95 -8.41
N ALA A 145 -1.11 -4.49 -7.23
CA ALA A 145 -0.06 -5.50 -7.08
C ALA A 145 -0.35 -6.80 -7.87
N GLU A 146 -1.64 -7.12 -8.02
CA GLU A 146 -2.12 -8.34 -8.67
C GLU A 146 -2.11 -8.26 -10.19
N ASN A 147 -2.12 -7.06 -10.76
CA ASN A 147 -2.28 -6.82 -12.19
C ASN A 147 -1.03 -6.25 -12.86
N PHE A 148 -0.14 -5.59 -12.12
CA PHE A 148 1.06 -5.01 -12.71
C PHE A 148 2.02 -6.12 -13.23
N SER A 149 2.60 -5.89 -14.41
CA SER A 149 3.62 -6.75 -15.00
C SER A 149 4.91 -5.96 -15.24
N THR A 150 6.07 -6.61 -15.04
CA THR A 150 7.40 -6.05 -15.26
C THR A 150 8.07 -6.62 -16.49
#